data_AF-A0A938SKD5-F1
#
_entry.id   AF-A0A938SKD5-F1
#
_cell.length_a   1.000
_cell.length_b   1.000
_cell.length_c   1.000
_cell.angle_alpha   90.00
_cell.angle_beta   90.00
_cell.angle_gamma   90.00
#
_symmetry.space_group_name_H-M   'P 1'
#
loop_
_entity.id
_entity.type
_entity.pdbx_description
1 polymer ?
#
loop_
_entity_poly.entity_id
_entity_poly.type
_entity_poly.pdbx_seq_one_letter_code
_entity_poly.pdbx_strand_id
1 'polypeptide(L)'
;SQGDGRFVDVTEESGIVAADGKGLGVVAADMAGEGKLSIYVANDTTANFYFVNQAEKPGGPPQFQDQAMLAGVAFDGEGMAQASMGIAMGDGDEDGQLDIFVTNFFRQSNNYYKQESPHFFIDATRNMGLREPSILVLAFGTQFMDFELDGRLDLVVACGHVDDYRHKDQPYMMPPQLYSNRGNGRYELLPAKPLGKYFEGEYLGRSVATLDWNRDGKQDYAVLHLYAPSSLLSNTTDPVGRYLTLHVTATRTARDAFGTTAVATVGDREIVRHLHAGHGFQCSCQRVIHFGLGDAKQVDQLVVRWPSGERETFDNVPTDREVMLVEGSGQLIDMPRDAK
;
A
#
# COMPACT_ATOMS: atom_id res chain seq x y z
N SER A 1 21.41 8.37 -7.47
CA SER A 1 21.87 9.74 -7.15
C SER A 1 23.36 9.68 -6.85
N GLN A 2 24.15 10.63 -7.34
CA GLN A 2 25.58 10.75 -7.03
C GLN A 2 25.86 11.55 -5.74
N GLY A 3 24.80 12.00 -5.04
CA GLY A 3 24.92 12.76 -3.78
C GLY A 3 25.15 14.27 -3.95
N ASP A 4 25.40 14.73 -5.18
CA ASP A 4 25.60 16.13 -5.56
C ASP A 4 24.43 16.71 -6.38
N GLY A 5 23.29 16.02 -6.37
CA GLY A 5 22.11 16.36 -7.18
C GLY A 5 22.14 15.81 -8.60
N ARG A 6 23.23 15.17 -9.04
CA ARG A 6 23.29 14.49 -10.34
C ARG A 6 22.71 13.09 -10.27
N PHE A 7 22.06 12.70 -11.37
CA PHE A 7 21.58 11.34 -11.61
C PHE A 7 22.36 10.74 -12.77
N VAL A 8 22.67 9.45 -12.65
CA VAL A 8 23.27 8.65 -13.72
C VAL A 8 22.23 7.62 -14.09
N ASP A 9 21.99 7.48 -15.39
CA ASP A 9 21.15 6.42 -15.92
C ASP A 9 21.90 5.09 -15.77
N VAL A 10 21.31 4.16 -15.04
CA VAL A 10 21.82 2.81 -14.81
C VAL A 10 20.80 1.76 -15.25
N THR A 11 19.83 2.13 -16.08
CA THR A 11 18.71 1.25 -16.45
C THR A 11 19.18 -0.07 -17.04
N GLU A 12 20.06 -0.02 -18.04
CA GLU A 12 20.64 -1.20 -18.67
C GLU A 12 21.63 -1.93 -17.74
N GLU A 13 22.50 -1.21 -17.04
CA GLU A 13 23.50 -1.77 -16.12
C GLU A 13 22.86 -2.51 -14.94
N SER A 14 21.71 -2.03 -14.47
CA SER A 14 20.95 -2.63 -13.38
C SER A 14 20.01 -3.74 -13.86
N GLY A 15 20.00 -4.09 -15.14
CA GLY A 15 19.22 -5.22 -15.67
C GLY A 15 17.73 -4.93 -15.89
N ILE A 16 17.29 -3.66 -15.82
CA ILE A 16 15.90 -3.31 -16.15
C ILE A 16 15.72 -3.32 -17.66
N VAL A 17 15.09 -4.38 -18.16
CA VAL A 17 14.66 -4.52 -19.56
C VAL A 17 13.13 -4.54 -19.58
N ALA A 18 12.51 -3.43 -19.94
CA ALA A 18 11.06 -3.23 -19.93
C ALA A 18 10.48 -3.14 -21.36
N ALA A 19 10.87 -4.07 -22.24
CA ALA A 19 10.36 -4.10 -23.62
C ALA A 19 8.82 -4.24 -23.60
N ASP A 20 8.12 -3.43 -24.40
CA ASP A 20 6.65 -3.38 -24.49
C ASP A 20 5.92 -3.01 -23.19
N GLY A 21 6.64 -2.47 -22.20
CA GLY A 21 6.08 -1.95 -20.95
C GLY A 21 5.18 -0.74 -21.16
N LYS A 22 4.02 -0.74 -20.49
CA LYS A 22 3.10 0.41 -20.45
C LYS A 22 2.82 0.80 -19.00
N GLY A 23 3.89 1.10 -18.27
CA GLY A 23 3.84 1.32 -16.82
C GLY A 23 3.01 2.54 -16.45
N LEU A 24 1.98 2.32 -15.62
CA LEU A 24 1.11 3.37 -15.07
C LEU A 24 1.24 3.52 -13.55
N GLY A 25 1.74 2.49 -12.87
CA GLY A 25 2.03 2.49 -11.44
C GLY A 25 3.36 1.79 -11.17
N VAL A 26 4.07 2.25 -10.14
CA VAL A 26 5.32 1.64 -9.68
C VAL A 26 5.39 1.66 -8.16
N VAL A 27 5.78 0.54 -7.57
CA VAL A 27 6.05 0.42 -6.14
C VAL A 27 7.37 -0.33 -5.94
N ALA A 28 8.17 0.11 -4.98
CA ALA A 28 9.39 -0.57 -4.55
C ALA A 28 9.29 -0.96 -3.08
N ALA A 29 9.44 -2.26 -2.79
CA ALA A 29 9.27 -2.83 -1.47
C ALA A 29 10.24 -4.00 -1.22
N ASP A 30 10.51 -4.30 0.05
CA ASP A 30 11.27 -5.48 0.46
C ASP A 30 10.35 -6.72 0.52
N MET A 31 9.98 -7.23 -0.65
CA MET A 31 9.01 -8.32 -0.81
C MET A 31 9.43 -9.63 -0.15
N ALA A 32 10.75 -9.89 -0.05
CA ALA A 32 11.27 -11.11 0.54
C ALA A 32 11.72 -10.96 2.00
N GLY A 33 11.67 -9.75 2.55
CA GLY A 33 12.21 -9.46 3.89
C GLY A 33 13.73 -9.62 3.98
N GLU A 34 14.45 -9.39 2.88
CA GLU A 34 15.89 -9.58 2.77
C GLU A 34 16.67 -8.25 2.81
N GLY A 35 16.01 -7.12 3.04
CA GLY A 35 16.61 -5.78 2.98
C GLY A 35 16.91 -5.31 1.56
N LYS A 36 16.29 -5.92 0.55
CA LYS A 36 16.51 -5.60 -0.88
C LYS A 36 15.20 -5.22 -1.55
N LEU A 37 15.09 -3.94 -1.91
CA LEU A 37 13.90 -3.45 -2.59
C LEU A 37 13.81 -4.03 -3.99
N SER A 38 12.72 -4.75 -4.25
CA SER A 38 12.28 -5.19 -5.58
C SER A 38 11.23 -4.23 -6.11
N ILE A 39 11.03 -4.18 -7.43
CA ILE A 39 10.13 -3.20 -8.06
C ILE A 39 8.98 -3.94 -8.76
N TYR A 40 7.74 -3.58 -8.41
CA TYR A 40 6.54 -4.00 -9.12
C TYR A 40 6.02 -2.85 -9.99
N VAL A 41 5.68 -3.16 -11.24
CA VAL A 41 5.16 -2.19 -12.22
C VAL A 41 3.83 -2.69 -12.76
N ALA A 42 2.79 -1.89 -12.52
CA ALA A 42 1.47 -2.09 -13.12
C ALA A 42 1.51 -1.59 -14.57
N ASN A 43 1.31 -2.49 -15.52
CA ASN A 43 1.30 -2.20 -16.95
C ASN A 43 -0.13 -2.20 -17.52
N ASP A 44 -0.39 -1.24 -18.39
CA ASP A 44 -1.62 -1.15 -19.15
C ASP A 44 -1.64 -2.15 -20.31
N THR A 45 -2.60 -3.07 -20.37
CA THR A 45 -2.87 -4.03 -21.46
C THR A 45 -1.75 -5.02 -21.77
N THR A 46 -0.65 -5.01 -21.03
CA THR A 46 0.48 -5.92 -21.15
C THR A 46 0.80 -6.55 -19.79
N ALA A 47 1.64 -7.58 -19.78
CA ALA A 47 2.02 -8.25 -18.53
C ALA A 47 2.64 -7.26 -17.55
N ASN A 48 2.25 -7.32 -16.27
CA ASN A 48 2.92 -6.54 -15.23
C ASN A 48 4.38 -6.98 -15.08
N PHE A 49 5.27 -6.07 -14.69
CA PHE A 49 6.66 -6.42 -14.39
C PHE A 49 6.89 -6.58 -12.90
N TYR A 50 7.82 -7.46 -12.57
CA TYR A 50 8.29 -7.64 -11.21
C TYR A 50 9.80 -7.86 -11.23
N PHE A 51 10.52 -6.76 -11.09
CA PHE A 51 11.96 -6.71 -11.09
C PHE A 51 12.48 -7.07 -9.70
N VAL A 52 12.82 -8.35 -9.53
CA VAL A 52 13.40 -8.86 -8.28
C VAL A 52 14.85 -8.41 -8.17
N ASN A 53 15.21 -7.84 -7.03
CA ASN A 53 16.56 -7.34 -6.78
C ASN A 53 17.50 -8.46 -6.29
N GLN A 54 18.45 -8.81 -7.16
CA GLN A 54 19.49 -9.82 -7.02
C GLN A 54 20.80 -9.27 -6.43
N ALA A 55 20.80 -8.07 -5.85
CA ALA A 55 21.99 -7.53 -5.19
C ALA A 55 22.53 -8.52 -4.12
N GLU A 56 23.87 -8.62 -4.02
CA GLU A 56 24.52 -9.55 -3.09
C GLU A 56 24.24 -9.24 -1.60
N LYS A 57 23.96 -7.97 -1.28
CA LYS A 57 23.69 -7.51 0.08
C LYS A 57 22.75 -6.29 0.11
N PRO A 58 22.06 -6.06 1.23
CA PRO A 58 21.27 -4.85 1.44
C PRO A 58 22.10 -3.57 1.21
N GLY A 59 21.49 -2.58 0.54
CA GLY A 59 22.13 -1.30 0.21
C GLY A 59 23.25 -1.36 -0.84
N GLY A 60 23.54 -2.53 -1.44
CA GLY A 60 24.44 -2.65 -2.58
C GLY A 60 23.82 -2.10 -3.89
N PRO A 61 24.63 -1.93 -4.95
CA PRO A 61 24.10 -1.60 -6.28
C PRO A 61 23.06 -2.63 -6.71
N PRO A 62 21.85 -2.19 -7.12
CA PRO A 62 20.79 -3.11 -7.48
C PRO A 62 21.09 -3.82 -8.80
N GLN A 63 20.68 -5.09 -8.87
CA GLN A 63 20.69 -5.89 -10.09
C GLN A 63 19.32 -6.52 -10.21
N PHE A 64 18.60 -6.22 -11.27
CA PHE A 64 17.19 -6.57 -11.42
C PHE A 64 17.02 -7.67 -12.46
N GLN A 65 16.07 -8.55 -12.17
CA GLN A 65 15.58 -9.52 -13.13
C GLN A 65 14.06 -9.50 -13.08
N ASP A 66 13.42 -9.34 -14.24
CA ASP A 66 11.97 -9.51 -14.31
C ASP A 66 11.59 -10.98 -14.08
N GLN A 67 10.78 -11.21 -13.06
CA GLN A 67 10.29 -12.52 -12.65
C GLN A 67 8.77 -12.56 -12.53
N ALA A 68 8.03 -11.57 -13.05
CA ALA A 68 6.58 -11.44 -12.84
C ALA A 68 5.79 -12.72 -13.17
N MET A 69 6.14 -13.39 -14.27
CA MET A 69 5.46 -14.61 -14.70
C MET A 69 5.73 -15.78 -13.75
N LEU A 70 6.98 -15.94 -13.30
CA LEU A 70 7.36 -17.01 -12.36
C LEU A 70 6.82 -16.75 -10.95
N ALA A 71 6.75 -15.47 -10.57
CA ALA A 71 6.23 -15.01 -9.29
C ALA A 71 4.69 -15.02 -9.20
N GLY A 72 3.97 -15.22 -10.31
CA GLY A 72 2.50 -15.26 -10.32
C GLY A 72 1.81 -13.89 -10.31
N VAL A 73 2.51 -12.81 -10.66
CA VAL A 73 2.01 -11.43 -10.59
C VAL A 73 1.94 -10.70 -11.94
N ALA A 74 2.30 -11.39 -13.03
CA ALA A 74 2.27 -10.85 -14.39
C ALA A 74 0.85 -10.68 -14.97
N PHE A 75 -0.06 -11.57 -14.59
CA PHE A 75 -1.40 -11.73 -15.17
C PHE A 75 -2.44 -11.95 -14.08
N ASP A 76 -3.73 -11.93 -14.43
CA ASP A 76 -4.79 -12.39 -13.52
C ASP A 76 -4.82 -13.92 -13.39
N GLY A 77 -5.68 -14.43 -12.50
CA GLY A 77 -5.90 -15.86 -12.30
C GLY A 77 -6.41 -16.64 -13.54
N GLU A 78 -6.80 -15.96 -14.62
CA GLU A 78 -7.20 -16.56 -15.91
C GLU A 78 -6.04 -16.49 -16.94
N GLY A 79 -4.87 -15.97 -16.56
CA GLY A 79 -3.68 -15.84 -17.41
C GLY A 79 -3.75 -14.66 -18.39
N MET A 80 -4.63 -13.68 -18.14
CA MET A 80 -4.88 -12.55 -19.02
C MET A 80 -4.17 -11.29 -18.53
N ALA A 81 -3.53 -10.58 -19.47
CA ALA A 81 -2.99 -9.25 -19.22
C ALA A 81 -4.15 -8.27 -19.00
N GLN A 82 -4.06 -7.50 -17.92
CA GLN A 82 -5.05 -6.50 -17.55
C GLN A 82 -4.57 -5.10 -17.91
N ALA A 83 -5.46 -4.13 -17.85
CA ALA A 83 -5.12 -2.72 -17.93
C ALA A 83 -4.82 -2.20 -16.52
N SER A 84 -3.66 -2.58 -16.00
CA SER A 84 -3.27 -2.34 -14.61
C SER A 84 -2.85 -0.88 -14.39
N MET A 85 -3.33 -0.27 -13.29
CA MET A 85 -3.13 1.15 -13.01
C MET A 85 -2.52 1.40 -11.62
N GLY A 86 -3.35 1.58 -10.59
CA GLY A 86 -2.88 1.86 -9.24
C GLY A 86 -2.58 0.59 -8.43
N ILE A 87 -1.59 0.72 -7.55
CA ILE A 87 -1.06 -0.38 -6.72
C ILE A 87 -1.17 0.00 -5.24
N ALA A 88 -1.74 -0.88 -4.43
CA ALA A 88 -1.64 -0.84 -2.98
C ALA A 88 -0.84 -2.04 -2.48
N MET A 89 -0.02 -1.85 -1.45
CA MET A 89 0.76 -2.92 -0.83
C MET A 89 0.63 -2.92 0.69
N GLY A 90 0.51 -4.11 1.28
CA GLY A 90 0.32 -4.29 2.71
C GLY A 90 -0.01 -5.73 3.05
N ASP A 91 0.10 -6.09 4.32
CA ASP A 91 -0.33 -7.37 4.87
C ASP A 91 -1.86 -7.36 5.04
N GLY A 92 -2.56 -7.68 3.95
CA GLY A 92 -4.02 -7.57 3.88
C GLY A 92 -4.74 -8.84 4.29
N ASP A 93 -4.04 -9.95 4.46
CA ASP A 93 -4.62 -11.22 4.93
C ASP A 93 -4.16 -11.62 6.34
N GLU A 94 -3.31 -10.80 6.96
CA GLU A 94 -2.79 -10.93 8.32
C GLU A 94 -1.82 -12.12 8.50
N ASP A 95 -1.11 -12.50 7.44
CA ASP A 95 -0.09 -13.57 7.49
C ASP A 95 1.35 -13.07 7.67
N GLY A 96 1.54 -11.75 7.72
CA GLY A 96 2.82 -11.08 7.94
C GLY A 96 3.66 -10.90 6.67
N GLN A 97 3.15 -11.29 5.50
CA GLN A 97 3.78 -11.04 4.21
C GLN A 97 3.15 -9.85 3.49
N LEU A 98 3.87 -9.27 2.53
CA LEU A 98 3.38 -8.13 1.77
C LEU A 98 2.54 -8.61 0.59
N ASP A 99 1.26 -8.26 0.57
CA ASP A 99 0.37 -8.52 -0.55
C ASP A 99 0.31 -7.33 -1.52
N ILE A 100 -0.20 -7.59 -2.72
CA ILE A 100 -0.33 -6.58 -3.78
C ILE A 100 -1.78 -6.53 -4.25
N PHE A 101 -2.41 -5.36 -4.14
CA PHE A 101 -3.69 -5.08 -4.77
C PHE A 101 -3.51 -4.15 -5.98
N VAL A 102 -4.06 -4.52 -7.13
CA VAL A 102 -3.90 -3.82 -8.40
C VAL A 102 -5.27 -3.49 -9.00
N THR A 103 -5.46 -2.23 -9.37
CA THR A 103 -6.69 -1.76 -10.02
C THR A 103 -6.63 -1.91 -11.52
N ASN A 104 -7.77 -2.22 -12.13
CA ASN A 104 -7.88 -2.58 -13.54
C ASN A 104 -9.07 -1.89 -14.23
N PHE A 105 -9.20 -2.17 -15.52
CA PHE A 105 -10.18 -1.54 -16.39
C PHE A 105 -11.60 -2.09 -16.19
N PHE A 106 -12.60 -1.39 -16.74
CA PHE A 106 -13.98 -1.86 -16.72
C PHE A 106 -14.11 -3.27 -17.34
N ARG A 107 -14.84 -4.17 -16.66
CA ARG A 107 -14.98 -5.61 -16.96
C ARG A 107 -13.74 -6.47 -16.69
N GLN A 108 -12.76 -5.91 -16.01
CA GLN A 108 -11.64 -6.62 -15.39
C GLN A 108 -11.81 -6.55 -13.89
N SER A 109 -11.52 -7.61 -13.16
CA SER A 109 -11.49 -7.51 -11.69
C SER A 109 -10.22 -6.79 -11.26
N ASN A 110 -10.30 -6.00 -10.19
CA ASN A 110 -9.09 -5.53 -9.52
C ASN A 110 -8.43 -6.72 -8.82
N ASN A 111 -7.17 -7.01 -9.14
CA ASN A 111 -6.49 -8.22 -8.66
C ASN A 111 -5.94 -8.04 -7.24
N TYR A 112 -6.01 -9.10 -6.44
CA TYR A 112 -5.31 -9.26 -5.19
C TYR A 112 -4.34 -10.43 -5.33
N TYR A 113 -3.05 -10.13 -5.32
CA TYR A 113 -1.97 -11.11 -5.30
C TYR A 113 -1.54 -11.33 -3.85
N LYS A 114 -1.92 -12.48 -3.31
CA LYS A 114 -1.49 -12.92 -1.99
C LYS A 114 -0.07 -13.50 -2.09
N GLN A 115 0.85 -13.06 -1.24
CA GLN A 115 2.16 -13.68 -1.14
C GLN A 115 2.09 -14.97 -0.31
N GLU A 116 2.52 -16.09 -0.88
CA GLU A 116 2.54 -17.39 -0.17
C GLU A 116 3.94 -17.74 0.34
N SER A 117 4.97 -17.22 -0.32
CA SER A 117 6.36 -17.30 0.12
C SER A 117 7.19 -16.21 -0.56
N PRO A 118 8.45 -15.96 -0.15
CA PRO A 118 9.28 -14.92 -0.76
C PRO A 118 9.26 -14.96 -2.30
N HIS A 119 8.81 -13.87 -2.90
CA HIS A 119 8.67 -13.69 -4.36
C HIS A 119 7.68 -14.62 -5.07
N PHE A 120 6.82 -15.35 -4.37
CA PHE A 120 5.80 -16.21 -4.99
C PHE A 120 4.40 -15.85 -4.49
N PHE A 121 3.53 -15.54 -5.45
CA PHE A 121 2.18 -15.05 -5.21
C PHE A 121 1.14 -15.90 -5.92
N ILE A 122 -0.08 -15.85 -5.39
CA ILE A 122 -1.27 -16.39 -6.04
C ILE A 122 -2.32 -15.29 -6.20
N ASP A 123 -3.08 -15.33 -7.29
CA ASP A 123 -4.28 -14.50 -7.42
C ASP A 123 -5.36 -15.03 -6.47
N ALA A 124 -5.59 -14.31 -5.37
CA ALA A 124 -6.57 -14.63 -4.34
C ALA A 124 -7.88 -13.83 -4.49
N THR A 125 -8.02 -13.02 -5.54
CA THR A 125 -9.07 -12.00 -5.72
C THR A 125 -10.48 -12.53 -5.46
N ARG A 126 -10.82 -13.69 -6.01
CA ARG A 126 -12.15 -14.30 -5.84
C ARG A 126 -12.35 -14.82 -4.42
N ASN A 127 -11.36 -15.51 -3.87
CA ASN A 127 -11.44 -16.10 -2.53
C ASN A 127 -11.60 -15.02 -1.45
N MET A 128 -10.98 -13.86 -1.68
CA MET A 128 -11.07 -12.70 -0.82
C MET A 128 -12.38 -11.90 -0.95
N GLY A 129 -13.23 -12.19 -1.95
CA GLY A 129 -14.48 -11.46 -2.18
C GLY A 129 -14.31 -10.11 -2.90
N LEU A 130 -13.16 -9.88 -3.54
CA LEU A 130 -12.85 -8.63 -4.24
C LEU A 130 -13.26 -8.65 -5.72
N ARG A 131 -13.49 -9.84 -6.30
CA ARG A 131 -13.74 -9.99 -7.75
C ARG A 131 -15.08 -9.39 -8.19
N GLU A 132 -16.18 -9.86 -7.62
CA GLU A 132 -17.53 -9.49 -8.08
C GLU A 132 -17.82 -7.99 -7.92
N PRO A 133 -17.45 -7.33 -6.81
CA PRO A 133 -17.71 -5.90 -6.66
C PRO A 133 -16.83 -5.01 -7.55
N SER A 134 -15.66 -5.48 -7.99
CA SER A 134 -14.73 -4.68 -8.81
C SER A 134 -14.98 -4.77 -10.33
N ILE A 135 -15.64 -5.83 -10.81
CA ILE A 135 -15.72 -6.11 -12.25
C ILE A 135 -16.48 -5.04 -13.07
N LEU A 136 -17.44 -4.33 -12.46
CA LEU A 136 -18.27 -3.31 -13.14
C LEU A 136 -17.86 -1.88 -12.79
N VAL A 137 -16.63 -1.68 -12.33
CA VAL A 137 -16.02 -0.36 -12.19
C VAL A 137 -14.69 -0.31 -12.93
N LEU A 138 -14.28 0.90 -13.34
CA LEU A 138 -12.94 1.19 -13.81
C LEU A 138 -12.23 1.89 -12.64
N ALA A 139 -11.20 1.26 -12.09
CA ALA A 139 -10.50 1.75 -10.91
C ALA A 139 -9.11 2.33 -11.24
N PHE A 140 -8.67 3.31 -10.45
CA PHE A 140 -7.37 3.97 -10.58
C PHE A 140 -6.61 3.97 -9.25
N GLY A 141 -6.79 4.99 -8.41
CA GLY A 141 -6.08 5.09 -7.14
C GLY A 141 -6.63 4.10 -6.13
N THR A 142 -5.73 3.50 -5.37
CA THR A 142 -6.08 2.55 -4.31
C THR A 142 -5.04 2.62 -3.20
N GLN A 143 -5.45 2.40 -1.95
CA GLN A 143 -4.55 2.26 -0.80
C GLN A 143 -5.09 1.26 0.22
N PHE A 144 -4.19 0.54 0.87
CA PHE A 144 -4.50 -0.10 2.14
C PHE A 144 -4.50 0.94 3.27
N MET A 145 -5.46 0.85 4.18
CA MET A 145 -5.58 1.71 5.36
C MET A 145 -6.39 1.01 6.44
N ASP A 146 -6.17 1.31 7.72
CA ASP A 146 -6.90 0.71 8.86
C ASP A 146 -7.83 1.78 9.43
N PHE A 147 -9.10 1.81 9.00
CA PHE A 147 -9.97 2.96 9.29
C PHE A 147 -10.61 2.92 10.67
N GLU A 148 -10.88 1.74 11.21
CA GLU A 148 -11.35 1.52 12.58
C GLU A 148 -10.25 1.42 13.62
N LEU A 149 -8.98 1.41 13.20
CA LEU A 149 -7.80 1.23 14.06
C LEU A 149 -7.80 -0.12 14.80
N ASP A 150 -8.20 -1.18 14.14
CA ASP A 150 -8.36 -2.50 14.76
C ASP A 150 -7.24 -3.51 14.42
N GLY A 151 -6.28 -3.07 13.62
CA GLY A 151 -5.09 -3.82 13.22
C GLY A 151 -5.21 -4.46 11.83
N ARG A 152 -6.40 -4.47 11.22
CA ARG A 152 -6.60 -5.03 9.88
C ARG A 152 -6.53 -3.93 8.81
N LEU A 153 -5.89 -4.23 7.69
CA LEU A 153 -5.83 -3.30 6.57
C LEU A 153 -7.09 -3.46 5.71
N ASP A 154 -7.89 -2.40 5.66
CA ASP A 154 -8.98 -2.19 4.72
C ASP A 154 -8.47 -1.63 3.40
N LEU A 155 -9.37 -1.46 2.43
CA LEU A 155 -8.99 -1.03 1.08
C LEU A 155 -9.92 0.05 0.55
N VAL A 156 -9.34 1.19 0.16
CA VAL A 156 -10.06 2.28 -0.50
C VAL A 156 -9.70 2.34 -1.99
N VAL A 157 -10.68 2.56 -2.86
CA VAL A 157 -10.50 2.59 -4.31
C VAL A 157 -11.25 3.77 -4.94
N ALA A 158 -10.54 4.55 -5.75
CA ALA A 158 -11.11 5.60 -6.57
C ALA A 158 -11.44 5.07 -7.98
N CYS A 159 -12.66 5.35 -8.43
CA CYS A 159 -13.20 4.82 -9.68
C CYS A 159 -13.62 5.93 -10.64
N GLY A 160 -13.73 5.59 -11.93
CA GLY A 160 -14.31 6.42 -12.97
C GLY A 160 -13.65 6.22 -14.33
N HIS A 161 -14.46 6.18 -15.38
CA HIS A 161 -14.01 5.82 -16.72
C HIS A 161 -12.99 6.82 -17.31
N VAL A 162 -12.26 6.40 -18.34
CA VAL A 162 -11.42 7.28 -19.16
C VAL A 162 -12.20 8.01 -20.27
N ASP A 163 -13.28 7.40 -20.74
CA ASP A 163 -14.04 7.78 -21.93
C ASP A 163 -15.53 7.72 -21.64
N ASP A 164 -16.30 8.56 -22.30
CA ASP A 164 -17.76 8.61 -22.15
C ASP A 164 -18.46 7.56 -23.03
N TYR A 165 -18.62 6.37 -22.47
CA TYR A 165 -19.36 5.26 -23.10
C TYR A 165 -20.83 5.15 -22.64
N ARG A 166 -21.44 6.23 -22.15
CA ARG A 166 -22.85 6.21 -21.70
C ARG A 166 -23.83 5.77 -22.79
N HIS A 167 -23.50 6.03 -24.05
CA HIS A 167 -24.26 5.57 -25.22
C HIS A 167 -24.25 4.03 -25.40
N LYS A 168 -23.42 3.30 -24.65
CA LYS A 168 -23.33 1.83 -24.59
C LYS A 168 -23.72 1.30 -23.19
N ASP A 169 -24.48 2.07 -22.43
CA ASP A 169 -24.92 1.73 -21.06
C ASP A 169 -23.75 1.45 -20.08
N GLN A 170 -22.60 2.10 -20.29
CA GLN A 170 -21.46 2.05 -19.37
C GLN A 170 -21.36 3.35 -18.56
N PRO A 171 -21.15 3.27 -17.24
CA PRO A 171 -21.03 4.48 -16.43
C PRO A 171 -19.75 5.23 -16.78
N TYR A 172 -19.84 6.55 -16.87
CA TYR A 172 -18.68 7.42 -17.10
C TYR A 172 -18.06 7.82 -15.75
N MET A 173 -18.85 8.51 -14.92
CA MET A 173 -18.52 8.71 -13.51
C MET A 173 -18.97 7.48 -12.73
N MET A 174 -18.19 7.06 -11.75
CA MET A 174 -18.46 5.84 -10.99
C MET A 174 -18.29 6.10 -9.49
N PRO A 175 -19.02 5.36 -8.62
CA PRO A 175 -18.86 5.51 -7.19
C PRO A 175 -17.49 5.01 -6.73
N PRO A 176 -16.86 5.67 -5.75
CA PRO A 176 -15.68 5.13 -5.07
C PRO A 176 -16.06 3.89 -4.26
N GLN A 177 -15.08 3.05 -3.96
CA GLN A 177 -15.30 1.83 -3.17
C GLN A 177 -14.46 1.86 -1.89
N LEU A 178 -15.04 1.37 -0.80
CA LEU A 178 -14.33 1.09 0.45
C LEU A 178 -14.68 -0.32 0.88
N TYR A 179 -13.67 -1.15 1.06
CA TYR A 179 -13.81 -2.53 1.48
C TYR A 179 -13.30 -2.68 2.91
N SER A 180 -14.12 -3.22 3.80
CA SER A 180 -13.69 -3.59 5.15
C SER A 180 -13.07 -4.98 5.13
N ASN A 181 -11.93 -5.12 5.80
CA ASN A 181 -11.28 -6.39 6.06
C ASN A 181 -11.95 -7.08 7.25
N ARG A 182 -12.66 -8.16 6.96
CA ARG A 182 -13.40 -8.97 7.94
C ARG A 182 -12.52 -10.02 8.63
N GLY A 183 -11.22 -10.02 8.33
CA GLY A 183 -10.25 -11.00 8.77
C GLY A 183 -10.34 -12.32 8.01
N ASN A 184 -9.36 -13.20 8.24
CA ASN A 184 -9.22 -14.50 7.56
C ASN A 184 -9.20 -14.36 6.02
N GLY A 185 -8.54 -13.31 5.52
CA GLY A 185 -8.43 -13.02 4.09
C GLY A 185 -9.76 -12.76 3.39
N ARG A 186 -10.71 -12.06 4.03
CA ARG A 186 -12.01 -11.72 3.45
C ARG A 186 -12.29 -10.23 3.51
N TYR A 187 -12.65 -9.66 2.37
CA TYR A 187 -13.08 -8.28 2.21
C TYR A 187 -14.57 -8.19 1.89
N GLU A 188 -15.21 -7.14 2.39
CA GLU A 188 -16.60 -6.81 2.10
C GLU A 188 -16.71 -5.37 1.62
N LEU A 189 -17.32 -5.16 0.45
CA LEU A 189 -17.65 -3.81 -0.01
C LEU A 189 -18.68 -3.18 0.92
N LEU A 190 -18.34 -2.04 1.53
CA LEU A 190 -19.22 -1.33 2.42
C LEU A 190 -20.29 -0.54 1.64
N PRO A 191 -21.54 -0.48 2.15
CA PRO A 191 -22.57 0.35 1.53
C PRO A 191 -22.24 1.84 1.67
N ALA A 192 -22.55 2.63 0.65
CA ALA A 192 -22.21 4.05 0.58
C ALA A 192 -22.81 4.91 1.72
N LYS A 193 -24.09 4.68 2.05
CA LYS A 193 -24.85 5.53 2.97
C LYS A 193 -24.18 5.74 4.35
N PRO A 194 -23.71 4.70 5.07
CA PRO A 194 -23.02 4.91 6.35
C PRO A 194 -21.64 5.58 6.21
N LEU A 195 -21.01 5.52 5.04
CA LEU A 195 -19.71 6.16 4.79
C LEU A 195 -19.83 7.66 4.49
N GLY A 196 -21.06 8.15 4.29
CA GLY A 196 -21.37 9.55 4.08
C GLY A 196 -21.42 9.97 2.61
N LYS A 197 -21.75 11.25 2.43
CA LYS A 197 -22.16 11.84 1.14
C LYS A 197 -21.16 11.64 0.00
N TYR A 198 -19.85 11.58 0.31
CA TYR A 198 -18.84 11.36 -0.73
C TYR A 198 -19.07 10.03 -1.45
N PHE A 199 -19.32 8.94 -0.72
CA PHE A 199 -19.51 7.61 -1.29
C PHE A 199 -20.86 7.42 -2.00
N GLU A 200 -21.83 8.31 -1.75
CA GLU A 200 -23.11 8.34 -2.49
C GLU A 200 -22.98 9.04 -3.86
N GLY A 201 -21.86 9.71 -4.11
CA GLY A 201 -21.57 10.38 -5.38
C GLY A 201 -20.84 9.50 -6.39
N GLU A 202 -20.80 9.97 -7.63
CA GLU A 202 -20.05 9.36 -8.73
C GLU A 202 -19.00 10.35 -9.23
N TYR A 203 -17.78 9.88 -9.49
CA TYR A 203 -16.67 10.74 -9.89
C TYR A 203 -15.82 10.12 -10.99
N LEU A 204 -14.89 10.92 -11.51
CA LEU A 204 -13.73 10.46 -12.26
C LEU A 204 -12.51 10.45 -11.33
N GLY A 205 -12.54 9.56 -10.34
CA GLY A 205 -11.47 9.41 -9.37
C GLY A 205 -10.17 8.95 -10.02
N ARG A 206 -9.05 9.53 -9.58
CA ARG A 206 -7.69 9.17 -10.01
C ARG A 206 -6.90 8.79 -8.78
N SER A 207 -5.99 9.63 -8.32
CA SER A 207 -5.09 9.31 -7.20
C SER A 207 -5.80 9.25 -5.85
N VAL A 208 -5.31 8.36 -4.98
CA VAL A 208 -5.69 8.27 -3.56
C VAL A 208 -4.40 8.32 -2.74
N ALA A 209 -4.25 9.33 -1.88
CA ALA A 209 -3.09 9.49 -1.01
C ALA A 209 -3.54 9.53 0.46
N THR A 210 -3.02 8.61 1.27
CA THR A 210 -3.31 8.55 2.71
C THR A 210 -2.42 9.51 3.50
N LEU A 211 -2.98 10.06 4.57
CA LEU A 211 -2.32 10.97 5.50
C LEU A 211 -3.16 11.08 6.79
N ASP A 212 -2.57 11.57 7.88
CA ASP A 212 -3.28 12.06 9.06
C ASP A 212 -3.12 13.59 9.08
N TRP A 213 -4.05 14.31 8.42
CA TRP A 213 -3.85 15.74 8.13
C TRP A 213 -4.08 16.62 9.37
N ASN A 214 -4.93 16.16 10.29
CA ASN A 214 -5.29 16.87 11.51
C ASN A 214 -4.51 16.36 12.75
N ARG A 215 -3.68 15.32 12.57
CA ARG A 215 -2.84 14.68 13.60
C ARG A 215 -3.67 14.10 14.74
N ASP A 216 -4.83 13.53 14.43
CA ASP A 216 -5.71 12.90 15.43
C ASP A 216 -5.50 11.39 15.60
N GLY A 217 -4.61 10.80 14.77
CA GLY A 217 -4.26 9.39 14.79
C GLY A 217 -5.09 8.50 13.87
N LYS A 218 -6.18 9.03 13.32
CA LYS A 218 -7.01 8.32 12.34
C LYS A 218 -6.45 8.58 10.96
N GLN A 219 -6.35 7.53 10.14
CA GLN A 219 -5.91 7.70 8.77
C GLN A 219 -7.02 8.37 7.95
N ASP A 220 -6.70 9.51 7.38
CA ASP A 220 -7.48 10.23 6.38
C ASP A 220 -6.92 9.94 4.98
N TYR A 221 -7.60 10.45 3.95
CA TYR A 221 -7.06 10.40 2.60
C TYR A 221 -7.58 11.55 1.72
N ALA A 222 -6.75 11.92 0.75
CA ALA A 222 -7.11 12.85 -0.31
C ALA A 222 -7.33 12.10 -1.62
N VAL A 223 -8.35 12.52 -2.38
CA VAL A 223 -8.66 12.00 -3.71
C VAL A 223 -8.60 13.11 -4.74
N LEU A 224 -7.90 12.84 -5.86
CA LEU A 224 -7.93 13.69 -7.03
C LEU A 224 -8.99 13.21 -8.02
N HIS A 225 -9.70 14.16 -8.62
CA HIS A 225 -10.70 13.90 -9.65
C HIS A 225 -10.32 14.57 -10.97
N LEU A 226 -10.76 14.01 -12.09
CA LEU A 226 -10.84 14.78 -13.32
C LEU A 226 -12.10 15.64 -13.34
N TYR A 227 -11.97 16.89 -13.77
CA TYR A 227 -13.07 17.83 -13.98
C TYR A 227 -13.95 18.13 -12.75
N ALA A 228 -13.47 17.81 -11.54
CA ALA A 228 -14.07 18.17 -10.27
C ALA A 228 -12.98 18.56 -9.25
N PRO A 229 -13.32 19.30 -8.19
CA PRO A 229 -12.37 19.59 -7.11
C PRO A 229 -11.79 18.32 -6.48
N SER A 230 -10.58 18.43 -5.92
CA SER A 230 -10.06 17.39 -5.03
C SER A 230 -10.91 17.30 -3.76
N SER A 231 -10.95 16.11 -3.16
CA SER A 231 -11.64 15.87 -1.89
C SER A 231 -10.65 15.42 -0.83
N LEU A 232 -10.78 15.97 0.38
CA LEU A 232 -10.10 15.49 1.58
C LEU A 232 -11.14 14.82 2.47
N LEU A 233 -10.93 13.54 2.78
CA LEU A 233 -11.87 12.69 3.49
C LEU A 233 -11.28 12.43 4.86
N SER A 234 -11.85 13.11 5.86
CA SER A 234 -11.45 12.94 7.24
C SER A 234 -12.13 11.73 7.85
N ASN A 235 -11.38 10.86 8.50
CA ASN A 235 -11.89 9.66 9.13
C ASN A 235 -12.57 10.02 10.45
N THR A 236 -13.90 9.95 10.47
CA THR A 236 -14.73 10.24 11.65
C THR A 236 -15.26 8.99 12.33
N THR A 237 -14.66 7.82 12.09
CA THR A 237 -15.11 6.53 12.67
C THR A 237 -15.17 6.63 14.19
N ASP A 238 -16.28 6.16 14.77
CA ASP A 238 -16.57 6.13 16.21
C ASP A 238 -17.57 4.98 16.51
N PRO A 239 -17.30 4.06 17.45
CA PRO A 239 -16.04 3.91 18.20
C PRO A 239 -14.85 3.62 17.29
N VAL A 240 -13.66 3.96 17.76
CA VAL A 240 -12.38 3.77 17.06
C VAL A 240 -11.37 3.16 18.02
N GLY A 241 -10.46 2.33 17.50
CA GLY A 241 -9.33 1.82 18.25
C GLY A 241 -8.25 2.86 18.53
N ARG A 242 -7.17 2.39 19.12
CA ARG A 242 -5.97 3.15 19.44
C ARG A 242 -4.92 3.01 18.34
N TYR A 243 -3.94 3.89 18.34
CA TYR A 243 -2.91 3.89 17.30
C TYR A 243 -1.49 4.02 17.81
N LEU A 244 -0.54 3.66 16.95
CA LEU A 244 0.87 4.04 17.05
C LEU A 244 1.37 4.41 15.66
N THR A 245 1.97 5.58 15.54
CA THR A 245 2.57 6.05 14.28
C THR A 245 4.07 6.21 14.43
N LEU A 246 4.83 5.58 13.54
CA LEU A 246 6.29 5.64 13.50
C LEU A 246 6.76 6.46 12.29
N HIS A 247 7.52 7.50 12.57
CA HIS A 247 8.39 8.18 11.60
C HIS A 247 9.76 7.54 11.68
N VAL A 248 10.15 6.81 10.66
CA VAL A 248 11.43 6.09 10.65
C VAL A 248 12.46 6.81 9.78
N THR A 249 13.73 6.81 10.22
CA THR A 249 14.85 7.36 9.45
C THR A 249 16.05 6.44 9.56
N ALA A 250 16.52 5.95 8.41
CA ALA A 250 17.70 5.09 8.36
C ALA A 250 19.00 5.92 8.45
N THR A 251 20.04 5.32 9.03
CA THR A 251 21.38 5.90 9.19
C THR A 251 22.44 5.13 8.40
N ARG A 252 22.17 3.87 8.02
CA ARG A 252 23.11 3.01 7.29
C ARG A 252 22.75 2.81 5.81
N THR A 253 21.47 2.92 5.47
CA THR A 253 20.96 2.86 4.09
C THR A 253 20.35 4.20 3.68
N ALA A 254 19.56 4.24 2.61
CA ALA A 254 18.86 5.46 2.19
C ALA A 254 17.98 5.98 3.35
N ARG A 255 18.12 7.27 3.70
CA ARG A 255 17.47 7.89 4.88
C ARG A 255 15.97 7.70 4.95
N ASP A 256 15.34 7.54 3.78
CA ASP A 256 13.90 7.33 3.64
C ASP A 256 13.42 5.99 4.21
N ALA A 257 14.35 5.06 4.49
CA ALA A 257 14.13 3.80 5.18
C ALA A 257 13.09 2.86 4.52
N PHE A 258 12.82 3.02 3.22
CA PHE A 258 11.99 2.07 2.48
C PHE A 258 12.58 0.66 2.58
N GLY A 259 11.71 -0.33 2.84
CA GLY A 259 12.07 -1.71 3.22
C GLY A 259 12.04 -1.96 4.72
N THR A 260 11.74 -0.95 5.55
CA THR A 260 11.55 -1.17 6.99
C THR A 260 10.30 -2.01 7.22
N THR A 261 10.41 -3.04 8.05
CA THR A 261 9.29 -3.83 8.55
C THR A 261 9.19 -3.64 10.04
N ALA A 262 8.00 -3.30 10.54
CA ALA A 262 7.72 -3.17 11.96
C ALA A 262 6.62 -4.15 12.37
N VAL A 263 6.86 -4.86 13.47
CA VAL A 263 5.94 -5.84 14.05
C VAL A 263 5.55 -5.37 15.44
N ALA A 264 4.26 -5.14 15.66
CA ALA A 264 3.70 -4.80 16.96
C ALA A 264 2.96 -6.01 17.53
N THR A 265 3.46 -6.53 18.65
CA THR A 265 2.80 -7.59 19.42
C THR A 265 1.90 -6.96 20.48
N VAL A 266 0.62 -7.36 20.49
CA VAL A 266 -0.42 -6.82 21.37
C VAL A 266 -1.29 -7.96 21.88
N GLY A 267 -1.07 -8.39 23.12
CA GLY A 267 -1.63 -9.64 23.62
C GLY A 267 -1.21 -10.82 22.75
N ASP A 268 -2.18 -11.56 22.21
CA ASP A 268 -1.96 -12.73 21.36
C ASP A 268 -1.87 -12.39 19.86
N ARG A 269 -1.94 -11.10 19.49
CA ARG A 269 -1.92 -10.64 18.09
C ARG A 269 -0.56 -10.07 17.72
N GLU A 270 -0.08 -10.40 16.54
CA GLU A 270 1.02 -9.70 15.88
C GLU A 270 0.46 -8.90 14.70
N ILE A 271 0.83 -7.63 14.61
CA ILE A 271 0.43 -6.75 13.53
C ILE A 271 1.70 -6.36 12.79
N VAL A 272 1.77 -6.71 11.50
CA VAL A 272 2.92 -6.40 10.65
C VAL A 272 2.60 -5.21 9.76
N ARG A 273 3.56 -4.29 9.66
CA ARG A 273 3.49 -3.14 8.75
C ARG A 273 4.82 -2.94 8.06
N HIS A 274 4.75 -2.55 6.79
CA HIS A 274 5.91 -2.34 5.93
C HIS A 274 5.94 -0.91 5.43
N LEU A 275 7.13 -0.34 5.34
CA LEU A 275 7.36 0.93 4.66
C LEU A 275 7.88 0.68 3.25
N HIS A 276 7.11 1.07 2.23
CA HIS A 276 7.45 0.93 0.82
C HIS A 276 7.39 2.27 0.09
N ALA A 277 8.00 2.35 -1.10
CA ALA A 277 8.04 3.55 -1.93
C ALA A 277 7.08 3.43 -3.12
N GLY A 278 6.40 4.52 -3.48
CA GLY A 278 5.38 4.51 -4.53
C GLY A 278 4.04 4.03 -4.00
N HIS A 279 2.95 4.64 -4.48
CA HIS A 279 1.62 4.44 -3.92
C HIS A 279 0.53 4.69 -4.96
N GLY A 280 -0.51 3.85 -4.98
CA GLY A 280 -1.73 4.05 -5.75
C GLY A 280 -1.45 4.35 -7.22
N PHE A 281 -2.18 5.33 -7.76
CA PHE A 281 -2.00 5.83 -9.13
C PHE A 281 -1.46 7.26 -9.09
N GLN A 282 -0.20 7.45 -9.52
CA GLN A 282 0.45 8.76 -9.66
C GLN A 282 0.44 9.62 -8.38
N CYS A 283 0.63 9.00 -7.22
CA CYS A 283 0.69 9.70 -5.93
C CYS A 283 1.76 9.15 -4.99
N SER A 284 1.95 9.84 -3.87
CA SER A 284 2.71 9.37 -2.72
C SER A 284 1.93 9.68 -1.46
N CYS A 285 1.84 8.70 -0.56
CA CYS A 285 1.21 8.85 0.75
C CYS A 285 2.16 9.49 1.76
N GLN A 286 1.62 9.89 2.91
CA GLN A 286 2.42 10.26 4.07
C GLN A 286 3.35 9.10 4.44
N ARG A 287 4.65 9.38 4.55
CA ARG A 287 5.67 8.37 4.83
C ARG A 287 5.77 8.07 6.32
N VAL A 288 4.87 7.21 6.80
CA VAL A 288 4.83 6.70 8.17
C VAL A 288 4.49 5.22 8.18
N ILE A 289 4.89 4.52 9.24
CA ILE A 289 4.31 3.22 9.58
C ILE A 289 3.22 3.48 10.60
N HIS A 290 2.00 3.03 10.32
CA HIS A 290 0.85 3.28 11.18
C HIS A 290 0.17 1.97 11.56
N PHE A 291 -0.11 1.83 12.86
CA PHE A 291 -0.77 0.68 13.46
C PHE A 291 -2.12 1.11 14.04
N GLY A 292 -3.19 0.40 13.69
CA GLY A 292 -4.36 0.27 14.53
C GLY A 292 -4.14 -0.83 15.58
N LEU A 293 -4.54 -0.58 16.82
CA LEU A 293 -4.19 -1.40 17.99
C LEU A 293 -5.43 -1.87 18.76
N GLY A 294 -6.62 -1.63 18.23
CA GLY A 294 -7.90 -1.89 18.90
C GLY A 294 -7.96 -1.17 20.25
N ASP A 295 -8.43 -1.86 21.28
CA ASP A 295 -8.56 -1.28 22.64
C ASP A 295 -7.25 -1.27 23.45
N ALA A 296 -6.16 -1.81 22.90
CA ALA A 296 -4.93 -2.04 23.65
C ALA A 296 -4.26 -0.74 24.06
N LYS A 297 -3.92 -0.63 25.36
CA LYS A 297 -3.33 0.59 25.94
C LYS A 297 -1.83 0.71 25.68
N GLN A 298 -1.18 -0.40 25.36
CA GLN A 298 0.23 -0.47 25.03
C GLN A 298 0.46 -1.56 23.98
N VAL A 299 1.55 -1.42 23.22
CA VAL A 299 2.17 -2.49 22.45
C VAL A 299 3.15 -3.20 23.38
N ASP A 300 2.96 -4.51 23.56
CA ASP A 300 3.78 -5.29 24.49
C ASP A 300 5.22 -5.39 24.01
N GLN A 301 5.39 -5.59 22.70
CA GLN A 301 6.69 -5.53 22.03
C GLN A 301 6.56 -4.94 20.62
N LEU A 302 7.38 -3.95 20.31
CA LEU A 302 7.59 -3.41 18.98
C LEU A 302 8.96 -3.85 18.46
N VAL A 303 8.98 -4.62 17.39
CA VAL A 303 10.20 -5.03 16.69
C VAL A 303 10.30 -4.26 15.38
N VAL A 304 11.40 -3.54 15.16
CA VAL A 304 11.69 -2.84 13.89
C VAL A 304 12.88 -3.50 13.23
N ARG A 305 12.69 -3.96 11.99
CA ARG A 305 13.73 -4.49 11.11
C ARG A 305 14.03 -3.45 10.04
N TRP A 306 15.26 -2.97 10.06
CA TRP A 306 15.72 -1.93 9.16
C TRP A 306 16.15 -2.49 7.81
N PRO A 307 16.15 -1.67 6.74
CA PRO A 307 16.66 -2.09 5.43
C PRO A 307 18.15 -2.46 5.45
N SER A 308 18.90 -2.09 6.49
CA SER A 308 20.29 -2.52 6.66
C SER A 308 20.45 -3.96 7.15
N GLY A 309 19.35 -4.59 7.61
CA GLY A 309 19.34 -5.85 8.34
C GLY A 309 19.43 -5.71 9.86
N GLU A 310 19.68 -4.51 10.38
CA GLU A 310 19.66 -4.25 11.83
C GLU A 310 18.25 -4.42 12.41
N ARG A 311 18.18 -4.80 13.68
CA ARG A 311 16.94 -5.01 14.42
C ARG A 311 16.95 -4.22 15.72
N GLU A 312 15.90 -3.45 15.96
CA GLU A 312 15.64 -2.78 17.24
C GLU A 312 14.35 -3.35 17.86
N THR A 313 14.29 -3.37 19.19
CA THR A 313 13.15 -3.92 19.94
C THR A 313 12.85 -3.04 21.13
N PHE A 314 11.57 -2.74 21.33
CA PHE A 314 11.06 -1.86 22.37
C PHE A 314 9.89 -2.55 23.07
N ASP A 315 9.93 -2.63 24.40
CA ASP A 315 8.86 -3.25 25.18
C ASP A 315 7.95 -2.20 25.80
N ASN A 316 6.67 -2.54 26.00
CA ASN A 316 5.66 -1.71 26.66
C ASN A 316 5.52 -0.29 26.06
N VAL A 317 5.44 -0.20 24.73
CA VAL A 317 5.32 1.07 24.02
C VAL A 317 3.89 1.62 24.20
N PRO A 318 3.71 2.84 24.76
CA PRO A 318 2.38 3.42 24.91
C PRO A 318 1.69 3.68 23.57
N THR A 319 0.37 3.50 23.55
CA THR A 319 -0.49 3.84 22.41
C THR A 319 -0.94 5.30 22.41
N ASP A 320 -1.64 5.69 21.34
CA ASP A 320 -2.14 7.03 21.05
C ASP A 320 -0.99 8.04 20.84
N ARG A 321 0.11 7.56 20.23
CA ARG A 321 1.37 8.27 20.06
C ARG A 321 1.84 8.32 18.62
N GLU A 322 2.55 9.40 18.32
CA GLU A 322 3.32 9.57 17.09
C GLU A 322 4.77 9.77 17.52
N VAL A 323 5.66 8.89 17.06
CA VAL A 323 7.06 8.86 17.50
C VAL A 323 8.00 8.84 16.31
N MET A 324 9.17 9.45 16.48
CA MET A 324 10.30 9.33 15.58
C MET A 324 11.25 8.26 16.10
N LEU A 325 11.69 7.40 15.20
CA LEU A 325 12.69 6.37 15.43
C LEU A 325 13.81 6.54 14.41
N VAL A 326 15.04 6.70 14.90
CA VAL A 326 16.25 6.78 14.07
C VAL A 326 17.03 5.49 14.21
N GLU A 327 17.41 4.88 13.10
CA GLU A 327 18.12 3.61 13.07
C GLU A 327 19.37 3.61 13.96
N GLY A 328 19.37 2.69 14.93
CA GLY A 328 20.48 2.47 15.87
C GLY A 328 20.50 3.43 17.05
N SER A 329 19.47 4.27 17.22
CA SER A 329 19.37 5.17 18.38
C SER A 329 18.93 4.47 19.66
N GLY A 330 18.22 3.34 19.56
CA GLY A 330 17.61 2.66 20.69
C GLY A 330 16.54 3.48 21.42
N GLN A 331 15.98 4.51 20.77
CA GLN A 331 15.03 5.45 21.39
C GLN A 331 13.80 5.72 20.52
N LEU A 332 12.63 5.73 21.16
CA LEU A 332 11.40 6.27 20.59
C LEU A 332 11.25 7.72 21.07
N ILE A 333 11.29 8.66 20.14
CA ILE A 333 11.24 10.10 20.43
C ILE A 333 9.83 10.60 20.13
N ASP A 334 9.09 11.06 21.14
CA ASP A 334 7.75 11.65 20.91
C ASP A 334 7.83 12.80 19.90
N MET A 335 7.00 12.75 18.86
CA MET A 335 6.86 13.86 17.93
C MET A 335 6.14 15.01 18.63
N PRO A 336 6.61 16.27 18.48
CA PRO A 336 5.96 17.41 19.09
C PRO A 336 4.52 17.52 18.57
N ARG A 337 3.55 17.44 19.49
CA ARG A 337 2.17 17.81 19.24
C ARG A 337 1.96 19.24 19.71
N ASP A 338 1.26 20.03 18.92
CA ASP A 338 0.74 21.29 19.42
C ASP A 338 -0.15 20.97 20.62
N ALA A 339 0.09 21.66 21.74
CA ALA A 339 -0.78 21.52 22.90
C ALA A 339 -2.20 21.94 22.47
N LYS A 340 -3.14 20.99 22.53
CA LYS A 340 -4.57 21.24 22.25
C LYS A 340 -5.15 22.32 23.15
#